data_AF-A0A0F9EZ06-F1
#
_entry.id   AF-A0A0F9EZ06-F1
#
_cell.length_a   1.000
_cell.length_b   1.000
_cell.length_c   1.000
_cell.angle_alpha   90.00
_cell.angle_beta   90.00
_cell.angle_gamma   90.00
#
_symmetry.space_group_name_H-M   'P 1'
#
loop_
_entity.id
_entity.type
_entity.pdbx_description
1 polymer ?
#
loop_
_entity_poly.entity_id
_entity_poly.type
_entity_poly.pdbx_seq_one_letter_code
_entity_poly.pdbx_strand_id
1 'polypeptide(L)'
;SKALKHWMMSMPPAQNGTAYFNFIASHDGIGLRPAEGLLDEDELGKMVNTVSRFGAKVSMRTANNGTSSPYELNIALFDALQGTHKGVDKWGLQRFACAHAIMFALEGIPGLYIHSLLGTTNDYERFENSQHNRCINRHRWQESALLEKLADLSSHHYHVFTQINHLLAIRKQQDAFHPNATQFTLHLTGALFGFWRQSIDRRQSIFCVYNISDEPQTLLLADLNLIDTEQWFELISAQTIDLGQQSFELAPYQPLWLSNRQ
;
A
#
# COMPACT_ATOMS: atom_id res chain seq x y z
N SER A 1 -13.03 3.01 1.94
CA SER A 1 -12.04 4.12 1.89
C SER A 1 -12.14 5.10 3.06
N LYS A 2 -13.24 5.11 3.84
CA LYS A 2 -13.47 6.08 4.94
C LYS A 2 -12.33 6.16 5.97
N ALA A 3 -11.90 5.04 6.55
CA ALA A 3 -10.83 5.02 7.56
C ALA A 3 -9.51 5.60 7.03
N LEU A 4 -9.10 5.23 5.80
CA LEU A 4 -7.89 5.76 5.15
C LEU A 4 -8.00 7.27 4.87
N LYS A 5 -9.16 7.76 4.42
CA LYS A 5 -9.39 9.20 4.22
C LYS A 5 -9.30 9.96 5.54
N HIS A 6 -9.95 9.44 6.59
CA HIS A 6 -9.91 10.05 7.92
C HIS A 6 -8.49 10.10 8.49
N TRP A 7 -7.75 9.00 8.38
CA TRP A 7 -6.34 8.93 8.75
C TRP A 7 -5.48 9.94 7.99
N MET A 8 -5.56 9.97 6.66
CA MET A 8 -4.73 10.88 5.87
C MET A 8 -5.02 12.35 6.15
N MET A 9 -6.29 12.69 6.43
CA MET A 9 -6.69 14.07 6.78
C MET A 9 -6.29 14.47 8.21
N SER A 10 -6.06 13.52 9.12
CA SER A 10 -5.63 13.81 10.49
C SER A 10 -4.11 13.98 10.62
N MET A 11 -3.35 13.54 9.62
CA MET A 11 -1.90 13.68 9.59
C MET A 11 -1.50 15.13 9.26
N PRO A 12 -0.71 15.81 10.12
CA PRO A 12 -0.20 17.14 9.79
C PRO A 12 0.83 17.04 8.65
N PRO A 13 1.00 18.08 7.81
CA PRO A 13 2.08 18.11 6.84
C PRO A 13 3.44 18.09 7.54
N ALA A 14 4.45 17.50 6.89
CA ALA A 14 5.81 17.54 7.43
C ALA A 14 6.33 18.99 7.44
N GLN A 15 7.09 19.36 8.46
CA GLN A 15 7.72 20.68 8.50
C GLN A 15 8.80 20.77 7.41
N ASN A 16 8.99 21.95 6.83
CA ASN A 16 10.05 22.16 5.83
C ASN A 16 11.41 21.68 6.36
N GLY A 17 12.09 20.84 5.58
CA GLY A 17 13.36 20.23 5.97
C GLY A 17 13.25 18.94 6.81
N THR A 18 12.03 18.51 7.12
CA THR A 18 11.72 17.21 7.74
C THR A 18 10.84 16.39 6.82
N ALA A 19 10.81 15.07 6.95
CA ALA A 19 9.96 14.21 6.12
C ALA A 19 9.43 13.04 6.93
N TYR A 20 8.23 12.58 6.59
CA TYR A 20 7.74 11.28 7.07
C TYR A 20 8.58 10.14 6.50
N PHE A 21 8.69 9.07 7.29
CA PHE A 21 9.21 7.79 6.83
C PHE A 21 8.06 6.79 6.73
N ASN A 22 7.65 6.48 5.51
CA ASN A 22 6.44 5.71 5.22
C ASN A 22 6.79 4.24 5.02
N PHE A 23 6.29 3.36 5.88
CA PHE A 23 6.46 1.92 5.72
C PHE A 23 5.16 1.20 6.09
N ILE A 24 4.90 0.07 5.42
CA ILE A 24 3.71 -0.78 5.67
C ILE A 24 4.10 -2.20 6.14
N ALA A 25 5.40 -2.47 6.24
CA ALA A 25 5.95 -3.68 6.84
C ALA A 25 7.32 -3.35 7.44
N SER A 26 7.71 -4.13 8.45
CA SER A 26 9.04 -4.03 9.06
C SER A 26 9.44 -5.39 9.62
N HIS A 27 10.57 -5.42 10.32
CA HIS A 27 10.99 -6.57 11.09
C HIS A 27 10.08 -6.84 12.30
N ASP A 28 9.38 -5.85 12.83
CA ASP A 28 8.40 -6.03 13.90
C ASP A 28 7.03 -6.44 13.35
N GLY A 29 6.12 -6.86 14.23
CA GLY A 29 4.74 -7.11 13.84
C GLY A 29 3.98 -5.80 13.62
N ILE A 30 2.80 -5.90 13.01
CA ILE A 30 1.91 -4.77 12.75
C ILE A 30 1.19 -4.43 14.07
N GLY A 31 1.54 -3.28 14.66
CA GLY A 31 0.88 -2.78 15.86
C GLY A 31 -0.57 -2.37 15.58
N LEU A 32 -1.47 -2.70 16.50
CA LEU A 32 -2.91 -2.43 16.34
C LEU A 32 -3.37 -1.09 16.92
N ARG A 33 -2.57 -0.48 17.79
CA ARG A 33 -2.91 0.80 18.44
C ARG A 33 -3.24 1.93 17.46
N PRO A 34 -2.51 2.13 16.35
CA PRO A 34 -2.85 3.20 15.40
C PRO A 34 -4.23 3.04 14.73
N ALA A 35 -4.82 1.84 14.78
CA ALA A 35 -6.18 1.62 14.27
C ALA A 35 -7.27 2.00 15.28
N GLU A 36 -6.93 2.15 16.57
CA GLU A 36 -7.88 2.60 17.61
C GLU A 36 -8.42 3.99 17.25
N GLY A 37 -9.74 4.13 17.16
CA GLY A 37 -10.41 5.37 16.76
C GLY A 37 -10.56 5.56 15.24
N LEU A 38 -9.84 4.79 14.41
CA LEU A 38 -10.06 4.72 12.96
C LEU A 38 -11.04 3.60 12.58
N LEU A 39 -10.95 2.48 13.29
CA LEU A 39 -11.81 1.31 13.15
C LEU A 39 -12.59 1.10 14.43
N ASP A 40 -13.83 0.63 14.31
CA ASP A 40 -14.59 0.15 15.47
C ASP A 40 -14.12 -1.24 15.93
N GLU A 41 -14.64 -1.71 17.07
CA GLU A 41 -14.24 -2.99 17.66
C GLU A 41 -14.57 -4.20 16.77
N ASP A 42 -15.68 -4.14 16.01
CA ASP A 42 -16.09 -5.21 15.10
C ASP A 42 -15.20 -5.24 13.84
N GLU A 43 -14.90 -4.08 13.27
CA GLU A 43 -13.95 -3.92 12.16
C GLU A 43 -12.55 -4.39 12.56
N LEU A 44 -12.07 -4.01 13.75
CA LEU A 44 -10.79 -4.45 14.29
C LEU A 44 -10.78 -5.98 14.50
N GLY A 45 -11.83 -6.52 15.11
CA GLY A 45 -11.99 -7.97 15.30
C GLY A 45 -12.00 -8.73 13.99
N LYS A 46 -12.71 -8.23 12.97
CA LYS A 46 -12.71 -8.79 11.61
C LYS A 46 -11.33 -8.76 10.98
N MET A 47 -10.57 -7.68 11.13
CA MET A 47 -9.21 -7.58 10.63
C MET A 47 -8.30 -8.63 11.30
N VAL A 48 -8.30 -8.70 12.63
CA VAL A 48 -7.51 -9.68 13.40
C VAL A 48 -7.88 -11.11 13.02
N ASN A 49 -9.17 -11.44 12.92
CA ASN A 49 -9.63 -12.77 12.51
C ASN A 49 -9.22 -13.10 11.07
N THR A 50 -9.25 -12.12 10.18
CA THR A 50 -8.88 -12.30 8.77
C THR A 50 -7.40 -12.65 8.63
N VAL A 51 -6.51 -11.84 9.18
CA VAL A 51 -5.07 -12.10 9.11
C VAL A 51 -4.66 -13.33 9.91
N SER A 52 -5.37 -13.67 10.99
CA SER A 52 -5.15 -14.93 11.72
C SER A 52 -5.45 -16.15 10.85
N ARG A 53 -6.52 -16.12 10.04
CA ARG A 53 -6.81 -17.17 9.04
C ARG A 53 -5.75 -17.23 7.93
N PHE A 54 -5.02 -16.15 7.70
CA PHE A 54 -3.87 -16.07 6.79
C PHE A 54 -2.54 -16.46 7.44
N GLY A 55 -2.58 -17.02 8.66
CA GLY A 55 -1.41 -17.57 9.33
C GLY A 55 -0.72 -16.62 10.31
N ALA A 56 -1.28 -15.44 10.57
CA ALA A 56 -0.70 -14.49 11.52
C ALA A 56 -0.61 -15.08 12.94
N LYS A 57 0.47 -14.72 13.64
CA LYS A 57 0.62 -14.96 15.08
C LYS A 57 0.33 -13.69 15.85
N VAL A 58 -0.75 -13.70 16.64
CA VAL A 58 -1.23 -12.53 17.37
C VAL A 58 -0.54 -12.48 18.74
N SER A 59 0.16 -11.38 19.01
CA SER A 59 0.66 -11.08 20.35
C SER A 59 -0.44 -10.34 21.11
N MET A 60 -0.74 -10.82 22.32
CA MET A 60 -1.75 -10.24 23.20
C MET A 60 -1.10 -9.33 24.25
N ARG A 61 -1.83 -8.31 24.69
CA ARG A 61 -1.47 -7.48 25.84
C ARG A 61 -2.51 -7.65 26.94
N THR A 62 -2.05 -7.96 28.14
CA THR A 62 -2.89 -7.98 29.34
C THR A 62 -2.84 -6.62 30.03
N ALA A 63 -4.00 -6.01 30.25
CA ALA A 63 -4.15 -4.81 31.04
C ALA A 63 -4.10 -5.12 32.54
N ASN A 64 -3.86 -4.11 33.38
CA ASN A 64 -3.74 -4.28 34.84
C ASN A 64 -5.02 -4.84 35.50
N ASN A 65 -6.17 -4.72 34.83
CA ASN A 65 -7.45 -5.30 35.25
C ASN A 65 -7.65 -6.77 34.79
N GLY A 66 -6.64 -7.39 34.17
CA GLY A 66 -6.68 -8.77 33.69
C GLY A 66 -7.26 -8.96 32.29
N THR A 67 -7.79 -7.91 31.65
CA THR A 67 -8.33 -7.99 30.28
C THR A 67 -7.21 -8.18 29.26
N SER A 68 -7.36 -9.14 28.35
CA SER A 68 -6.40 -9.41 27.27
C SER A 68 -6.92 -8.88 25.94
N SER A 69 -6.13 -8.08 25.22
CA SER A 69 -6.48 -7.58 23.88
C SER A 69 -5.37 -7.83 22.86
N PRO A 70 -5.71 -8.05 21.57
CA PRO A 70 -4.72 -8.11 20.50
C PRO A 70 -3.89 -6.83 20.45
N TYR A 71 -2.57 -6.96 20.38
CA TYR A 71 -1.64 -5.83 20.36
C TYR A 71 -0.82 -5.73 19.08
N GLU A 72 -0.34 -6.87 18.58
CA GLU A 72 0.57 -6.93 17.44
C GLU A 72 0.28 -8.17 16.57
N LEU A 73 0.24 -7.97 15.26
CA LEU A 73 0.05 -9.03 14.27
C LEU A 73 1.39 -9.39 13.62
N ASN A 74 1.85 -10.62 13.83
CA ASN A 74 3.09 -11.11 13.23
C ASN A 74 2.75 -11.94 12.00
N ILE A 75 3.01 -11.38 10.82
CA ILE A 75 2.71 -11.97 9.51
C ILE A 75 3.57 -11.29 8.44
N ALA A 76 3.96 -12.02 7.41
CA ALA A 76 4.54 -11.45 6.20
C ALA A 76 3.48 -10.66 5.44
N LEU A 77 3.81 -9.43 5.01
CA LEU A 77 2.82 -8.55 4.39
C LEU A 77 2.16 -9.16 3.14
N PHE A 78 2.91 -9.97 2.38
CA PHE A 78 2.39 -10.65 1.20
C PHE A 78 1.22 -11.59 1.58
N ASP A 79 1.41 -12.40 2.62
CA ASP A 79 0.36 -13.29 3.12
C ASP A 79 -0.79 -12.54 3.80
N ALA A 80 -0.51 -11.41 4.44
CA ALA A 80 -1.53 -10.57 5.06
C ALA A 80 -2.52 -9.99 4.02
N LEU A 81 -2.05 -9.79 2.78
CA LEU A 81 -2.82 -9.22 1.68
C LEU A 81 -3.32 -10.25 0.67
N GLN A 82 -3.22 -11.55 0.96
CA GLN A 82 -3.67 -12.62 0.05
C GLN A 82 -5.20 -12.72 -0.10
N GLY A 83 -5.97 -11.98 0.70
CA GLY A 83 -7.44 -11.98 0.64
C GLY A 83 -8.09 -10.87 1.44
N THR A 84 -9.38 -11.02 1.71
CA THR A 84 -10.19 -10.11 2.54
C THR A 84 -10.89 -10.85 3.68
N HIS A 85 -11.77 -10.18 4.41
CA HIS A 85 -12.61 -10.83 5.42
C HIS A 85 -13.51 -11.94 4.84
N LYS A 86 -13.73 -11.97 3.51
CA LYS A 86 -14.41 -13.07 2.80
C LYS A 86 -13.53 -14.31 2.60
N GLY A 87 -12.22 -14.22 2.84
CA GLY A 87 -11.24 -15.29 2.63
C GLY A 87 -10.18 -14.92 1.59
N VAL A 88 -9.34 -15.91 1.24
CA VAL A 88 -8.33 -15.81 0.17
C VAL A 88 -9.02 -15.60 -1.18
N ASP A 89 -8.45 -14.76 -2.04
CA ASP A 89 -8.98 -14.46 -3.36
C ASP A 89 -7.88 -14.31 -4.41
N LYS A 90 -8.29 -14.12 -5.67
CA LYS A 90 -7.39 -13.98 -6.81
C LYS A 90 -6.65 -12.62 -6.86
N TRP A 91 -6.97 -11.68 -5.99
CA TRP A 91 -6.52 -10.29 -6.06
C TRP A 91 -5.31 -9.99 -5.17
N GLY A 92 -4.72 -11.00 -4.52
CA GLY A 92 -3.64 -10.80 -3.56
C GLY A 92 -2.47 -9.97 -4.09
N LEU A 93 -2.00 -10.26 -5.30
CA LEU A 93 -0.90 -9.52 -5.93
C LEU A 93 -1.29 -8.07 -6.25
N GLN A 94 -2.47 -7.84 -6.83
CA GLN A 94 -2.95 -6.50 -7.18
C GLN A 94 -3.16 -5.66 -5.93
N ARG A 95 -3.75 -6.24 -4.87
CA ARG A 95 -3.90 -5.61 -3.56
C ARG A 95 -2.55 -5.24 -2.95
N PHE A 96 -1.57 -6.14 -3.03
CA PHE A 96 -0.22 -5.91 -2.56
C PHE A 96 0.48 -4.77 -3.30
N ALA A 97 0.39 -4.76 -4.64
CA ALA A 97 0.95 -3.69 -5.47
C ALA A 97 0.26 -2.34 -5.22
N CYS A 98 -1.08 -2.33 -5.08
CA CYS A 98 -1.86 -1.14 -4.76
C CYS A 98 -1.45 -0.52 -3.42
N ALA A 99 -1.29 -1.34 -2.37
CA ALA A 99 -0.83 -0.87 -1.07
C ALA A 99 0.57 -0.20 -1.15
N HIS A 100 1.48 -0.77 -1.95
CA HIS A 100 2.80 -0.17 -2.18
C HIS A 100 2.72 1.09 -3.04
N ALA A 101 1.88 1.13 -4.07
CA ALA A 101 1.68 2.33 -4.87
C ALA A 101 1.16 3.50 -4.01
N ILE A 102 0.22 3.23 -3.09
CA ILE A 102 -0.21 4.21 -2.08
C ILE A 102 0.98 4.70 -1.26
N MET A 103 1.73 3.79 -0.62
CA MET A 103 2.88 4.14 0.21
C MET A 103 3.95 4.93 -0.55
N PHE A 104 4.21 4.57 -1.80
CA PHE A 104 5.18 5.20 -2.68
C PHE A 104 4.73 6.55 -3.23
N ALA A 105 3.46 6.92 -3.14
CA ALA A 105 3.01 8.23 -3.59
C ALA A 105 2.75 9.20 -2.44
N LEU A 106 2.68 8.72 -1.19
CA LEU A 106 2.48 9.56 0.00
C LEU A 106 3.63 10.54 0.23
N GLU A 107 3.31 11.68 0.85
CA GLU A 107 4.28 12.67 1.35
C GLU A 107 5.30 11.98 2.27
N GLY A 108 6.59 12.24 2.04
CA GLY A 108 7.68 11.59 2.75
C GLY A 108 8.52 10.61 1.92
N ILE A 109 9.35 9.85 2.63
CA ILE A 109 10.33 8.90 2.12
C ILE A 109 9.78 7.47 2.34
N PRO A 110 9.61 6.66 1.28
CA PRO A 110 9.16 5.28 1.45
C PRO A 110 10.29 4.38 1.97
N GLY A 111 10.02 3.69 3.08
CA GLY A 111 10.80 2.59 3.62
C GLY A 111 10.27 1.26 3.10
N LEU A 112 11.02 0.62 2.20
CA LEU A 112 10.67 -0.69 1.68
C LEU A 112 11.38 -1.79 2.48
N TYR A 113 10.60 -2.64 3.14
CA TYR A 113 11.15 -3.82 3.80
C TYR A 113 11.54 -4.88 2.75
N ILE A 114 12.70 -5.51 2.93
CA ILE A 114 13.25 -6.46 1.94
C ILE A 114 12.28 -7.61 1.64
N HIS A 115 11.54 -8.11 2.64
CA HIS A 115 10.55 -9.16 2.41
C HIS A 115 9.36 -8.70 1.59
N SER A 116 9.00 -7.41 1.62
CA SER A 116 8.00 -6.85 0.73
C SER A 116 8.54 -6.68 -0.70
N LEU A 117 9.81 -6.31 -0.87
CA LEU A 117 10.47 -6.24 -2.18
C LEU A 117 10.51 -7.62 -2.86
N LEU A 118 10.74 -8.67 -2.07
CA LEU A 118 10.89 -10.03 -2.56
C LEU A 118 9.58 -10.82 -2.57
N GLY A 119 8.47 -10.28 -2.05
CA GLY A 119 7.22 -11.05 -1.87
C GLY A 119 7.39 -12.27 -0.98
N THR A 120 8.22 -12.18 0.06
CA THR A 120 8.47 -13.30 0.98
C THR A 120 7.23 -13.62 1.80
N THR A 121 6.89 -14.90 1.90
CA THR A 121 5.75 -15.43 2.68
C THR A 121 6.16 -15.72 4.13
N ASN A 122 5.21 -16.16 4.95
CA ASN A 122 5.41 -16.58 6.33
C ASN A 122 6.43 -17.72 6.45
N ASP A 123 7.40 -17.55 7.34
CA ASP A 123 8.42 -18.54 7.68
C ASP A 123 7.94 -19.41 8.86
N TYR A 124 7.14 -20.42 8.55
CA TYR A 124 6.59 -21.34 9.56
C TYR A 124 7.67 -22.20 10.22
N GLU A 125 8.65 -22.68 9.45
CA GLU A 125 9.75 -23.52 9.97
C GLU A 125 10.56 -22.76 11.04
N ARG A 126 10.92 -21.51 10.76
CA ARG A 126 11.66 -20.70 11.72
C ARG A 126 10.81 -20.34 12.94
N PHE A 127 9.51 -20.12 12.74
CA PHE A 127 8.60 -19.92 13.85
C PHE A 127 8.55 -21.17 14.75
N GLU A 128 8.39 -22.36 14.18
CA GLU A 128 8.35 -23.63 14.92
C GLU A 128 9.65 -23.89 15.70
N ASN A 129 10.80 -23.56 15.11
CA ASN A 129 12.10 -23.74 15.76
C ASN A 129 12.41 -22.72 16.87
N SER A 130 11.85 -21.51 16.81
CA SER A 130 12.17 -20.42 17.75
C SER A 130 11.08 -20.14 18.79
N GLN A 131 9.82 -20.51 18.49
CA GLN A 131 8.62 -20.15 19.26
C GLN A 131 8.42 -18.64 19.47
N HIS A 132 9.14 -17.81 18.71
CA HIS A 132 9.00 -16.35 18.72
C HIS A 132 8.13 -15.92 17.54
N ASN A 133 6.96 -15.34 17.81
CA ASN A 133 6.00 -14.89 16.79
C ASN A 133 6.63 -14.05 15.66
N ARG A 134 7.51 -13.11 16.01
CA ARG A 134 8.21 -12.22 15.05
C ARG A 134 9.17 -12.95 14.11
N CYS A 135 9.50 -14.22 14.34
CA CYS A 135 10.34 -14.96 13.40
C CYS A 135 9.60 -15.29 12.10
N ILE A 136 8.27 -15.28 12.11
CA ILE A 136 7.45 -15.63 10.94
C ILE A 136 7.61 -14.67 9.75
N ASN A 137 7.94 -13.39 9.99
CA ASN A 137 8.12 -12.37 8.96
C ASN A 137 9.58 -11.89 8.81
N ARG A 138 10.53 -12.75 9.19
CA ARG A 138 11.98 -12.46 9.17
C ARG A 138 12.78 -13.53 8.44
N HIS A 139 12.25 -14.11 7.38
CA HIS A 139 12.87 -15.23 6.66
C HIS A 139 14.35 -14.95 6.30
N ARG A 140 15.17 -16.00 6.27
CA ARG A 140 16.57 -15.91 5.84
C ARG A 140 16.75 -16.66 4.54
N TRP A 141 16.84 -15.89 3.46
CA TRP A 141 17.08 -16.44 2.13
C TRP A 141 18.50 -16.98 2.00
N GLN A 142 18.62 -18.17 1.41
CA GLN A 142 19.84 -18.58 0.72
C GLN A 142 19.86 -17.88 -0.63
N GLU A 143 20.96 -17.23 -0.98
CA GLU A 143 21.06 -16.35 -2.15
C GLU A 143 20.70 -17.09 -3.45
N SER A 144 21.28 -18.28 -3.68
CA SER A 144 21.02 -19.07 -4.88
C SER A 144 19.53 -19.40 -5.05
N ALA A 145 18.88 -19.87 -3.98
CA ALA A 145 17.46 -20.21 -3.99
C ALA A 145 16.58 -18.98 -4.25
N LEU A 146 16.93 -17.82 -3.68
CA LEU A 146 16.22 -16.58 -3.96
C LEU A 146 16.37 -16.16 -5.43
N LEU A 147 17.59 -16.20 -5.97
CA LEU A 147 17.85 -15.83 -7.36
C LEU A 147 17.10 -16.76 -8.33
N GLU A 148 17.02 -18.07 -8.05
CA GLU A 148 16.19 -19.00 -8.82
C GLU A 148 14.71 -18.59 -8.80
N LYS A 149 14.16 -18.24 -7.64
CA LYS A 149 12.76 -17.79 -7.51
C LYS A 149 12.48 -16.45 -8.18
N LEU A 150 13.47 -15.57 -8.27
CA LEU A 150 13.38 -14.29 -8.97
C LEU A 150 13.60 -14.45 -10.48
N ALA A 151 14.23 -15.52 -10.95
CA ALA A 151 14.39 -15.79 -12.38
C ALA A 151 13.18 -16.53 -13.00
N ASP A 152 12.38 -17.20 -12.18
CA ASP A 152 11.18 -17.91 -12.61
C ASP A 152 10.01 -16.95 -12.90
N LEU A 153 9.67 -16.80 -14.19
CA LEU A 153 8.60 -15.91 -14.65
C LEU A 153 7.19 -16.31 -14.15
N SER A 154 7.01 -17.53 -13.66
CA SER A 154 5.76 -18.01 -13.07
C SER A 154 5.68 -17.80 -11.56
N SER A 155 6.80 -17.46 -10.93
CA SER A 155 6.91 -17.25 -9.49
C SER A 155 6.28 -15.92 -9.08
N HIS A 156 5.53 -15.93 -7.98
CA HIS A 156 5.02 -14.70 -7.39
C HIS A 156 6.15 -13.75 -6.96
N HIS A 157 7.32 -14.28 -6.58
CA HIS A 157 8.49 -13.46 -6.25
C HIS A 157 8.95 -12.61 -7.44
N TYR A 158 8.99 -13.19 -8.65
CA TYR A 158 9.31 -12.45 -9.87
C TYR A 158 8.29 -11.32 -10.13
N HIS A 159 7.00 -11.63 -10.02
CA HIS A 159 5.94 -10.65 -10.26
C HIS A 159 5.97 -9.50 -9.24
N VAL A 160 6.12 -9.81 -7.96
CA VAL A 160 6.24 -8.80 -6.89
C VAL A 160 7.49 -7.93 -7.13
N PHE A 161 8.64 -8.55 -7.30
CA PHE A 161 9.91 -7.84 -7.50
C PHE A 161 9.85 -6.91 -8.71
N THR A 162 9.29 -7.39 -9.83
CA THR A 162 9.15 -6.60 -11.05
C THR A 162 8.20 -5.41 -10.85
N GLN A 163 7.02 -5.64 -10.27
CA GLN A 163 6.03 -4.58 -10.07
C GLN A 163 6.50 -3.50 -9.09
N ILE A 164 7.13 -3.90 -7.98
CA ILE A 164 7.66 -2.97 -6.99
C ILE A 164 8.80 -2.12 -7.57
N ASN A 165 9.73 -2.74 -8.30
CA ASN A 165 10.81 -2.01 -8.97
C ASN A 165 10.28 -1.06 -10.05
N HIS A 166 9.25 -1.46 -10.80
CA HIS A 166 8.59 -0.60 -11.79
C HIS A 166 8.01 0.66 -11.15
N LEU A 167 7.22 0.52 -10.08
CA LEU A 167 6.65 1.66 -9.34
C LEU A 167 7.73 2.58 -8.76
N LEU A 168 8.82 2.02 -8.22
CA LEU A 168 9.95 2.80 -7.71
C LEU A 168 10.70 3.52 -8.83
N ALA A 169 10.87 2.88 -10.00
CA ALA A 169 11.50 3.49 -11.16
C ALA A 169 10.70 4.69 -11.65
N ILE A 170 9.37 4.58 -11.72
CA ILE A 170 8.48 5.70 -12.02
C ILE A 170 8.62 6.77 -10.95
N ARG A 171 8.46 6.43 -9.66
CA ARG A 171 8.50 7.41 -8.56
C ARG A 171 9.74 8.31 -8.63
N LYS A 172 10.92 7.72 -8.88
CA LYS A 172 12.21 8.44 -8.93
C LYS A 172 12.29 9.48 -10.05
N GLN A 173 11.46 9.37 -11.08
CA GLN A 173 11.44 10.29 -12.21
C GLN A 173 10.50 11.49 -11.98
N GLN A 174 9.66 11.46 -10.94
CA GLN A 174 8.62 12.46 -10.74
C GLN A 174 8.98 13.45 -9.62
N ASP A 175 9.18 14.72 -9.98
CA ASP A 175 9.46 15.80 -9.04
C ASP A 175 8.33 16.02 -8.01
N ALA A 176 7.08 15.76 -8.40
CA ALA A 176 5.92 15.85 -7.51
C ALA A 176 5.93 14.82 -6.37
N PHE A 177 6.74 13.77 -6.46
CA PHE A 177 6.93 12.81 -5.38
C PHE A 177 8.08 13.15 -4.42
N HIS A 178 8.69 14.33 -4.57
CA HIS A 178 9.64 14.85 -3.59
C HIS A 178 9.06 14.78 -2.16
N PRO A 179 9.82 14.41 -1.11
CA PRO A 179 9.27 14.22 0.23
C PRO A 179 8.52 15.41 0.82
N ASN A 180 8.96 16.64 0.50
CA ASN A 180 8.31 17.90 0.89
C ASN A 180 7.40 18.53 -0.19
N ALA A 181 7.11 17.81 -1.29
CA ALA A 181 6.14 18.28 -2.27
C ALA A 181 4.72 18.22 -1.68
N THR A 182 3.92 19.24 -1.97
CA THR A 182 2.58 19.43 -1.41
C THR A 182 1.69 18.20 -1.67
N GLN A 183 0.85 17.85 -0.70
CA GLN A 183 -0.15 16.80 -0.81
C GLN A 183 -1.54 17.30 -0.37
N PHE A 184 -2.58 16.90 -1.09
CA PHE A 184 -3.98 17.13 -0.69
C PHE A 184 -4.83 15.88 -0.88
N THR A 185 -5.70 15.60 0.09
CA THR A 185 -6.64 14.48 0.02
C THR A 185 -7.74 14.75 -1.01
N LEU A 186 -8.03 13.76 -1.87
CA LEU A 186 -9.15 13.84 -2.80
C LEU A 186 -10.42 13.24 -2.17
N HIS A 187 -11.54 13.93 -2.34
CA HIS A 187 -12.85 13.48 -1.86
C HIS A 187 -13.60 12.69 -2.93
N LEU A 188 -13.03 11.55 -3.33
CA LEU A 188 -13.61 10.67 -4.36
C LEU A 188 -14.79 9.85 -3.80
N THR A 189 -15.69 9.43 -4.68
CA THR A 189 -16.84 8.59 -4.33
C THR A 189 -16.49 7.08 -4.34
N GLY A 190 -17.39 6.25 -3.80
CA GLY A 190 -17.24 4.79 -3.81
C GLY A 190 -16.02 4.25 -3.06
N ALA A 191 -15.48 3.15 -3.58
CA ALA A 191 -14.27 2.50 -3.07
C ALA A 191 -12.98 3.10 -3.62
N LEU A 192 -13.03 4.33 -4.14
CA LEU A 192 -11.84 5.08 -4.55
C LEU A 192 -11.20 5.81 -3.36
N PHE A 193 -9.88 5.71 -3.29
CA PHE A 193 -9.02 6.46 -2.39
C PHE A 193 -7.98 7.21 -3.24
N GLY A 194 -7.64 8.44 -2.87
CA GLY A 194 -6.68 9.19 -3.66
C GLY A 194 -6.27 10.50 -3.02
N PHE A 195 -5.20 11.05 -3.56
CA PHE A 195 -4.63 12.32 -3.18
C PHE A 195 -3.91 12.95 -4.38
N TRP A 196 -3.80 14.27 -4.36
CA TRP A 196 -3.07 15.05 -5.34
C TRP A 196 -1.70 15.44 -4.76
N ARG A 197 -0.66 15.33 -5.58
CA ARG A 197 0.71 15.78 -5.30
C ARG A 197 1.09 16.91 -6.24
N GLN A 198 1.78 17.92 -5.73
CA GLN A 198 2.33 19.01 -6.53
C GLN A 198 3.81 19.22 -6.20
N SER A 199 4.63 19.16 -7.24
CA SER A 199 6.06 19.52 -7.18
C SER A 199 6.29 20.89 -6.54
N ILE A 200 7.46 21.05 -5.91
CA ILE A 200 7.82 22.28 -5.19
C ILE A 200 7.78 23.51 -6.10
N ASP A 201 8.20 23.36 -7.35
CA ASP A 201 8.18 24.43 -8.36
C ASP A 201 6.80 24.63 -9.02
N ARG A 202 5.80 23.83 -8.62
CA ARG A 202 4.40 23.81 -9.08
C ARG A 202 4.22 23.45 -10.55
N ARG A 203 5.24 22.91 -11.21
CA ARG A 203 5.17 22.61 -12.66
C ARG A 203 4.59 21.24 -12.96
N GLN A 204 4.79 20.30 -12.05
CA GLN A 204 4.20 18.97 -12.10
C GLN A 204 3.11 18.79 -11.05
N SER A 205 1.98 18.28 -11.51
CA SER A 205 0.85 17.78 -10.73
C SER A 205 0.70 16.28 -10.98
N ILE A 206 0.40 15.52 -9.92
CA ILE A 206 0.07 14.09 -10.02
C ILE A 206 -1.18 13.80 -9.20
N PHE A 207 -2.23 13.31 -9.85
CA PHE A 207 -3.39 12.72 -9.18
C PHE A 207 -3.14 11.23 -8.98
N CYS A 208 -3.04 10.83 -7.72
CA CYS A 208 -2.85 9.43 -7.32
C CYS A 208 -4.21 8.87 -6.90
N VAL A 209 -4.75 7.94 -7.68
CA VAL A 209 -6.06 7.33 -7.44
C VAL A 209 -5.92 5.82 -7.34
N TYR A 210 -6.65 5.22 -6.42
CA TYR A 210 -6.56 3.81 -6.09
C TYR A 210 -7.96 3.25 -5.95
N ASN A 211 -8.27 2.22 -6.73
CA ASN A 211 -9.37 1.32 -6.38
C ASN A 211 -8.91 0.46 -5.20
N ILE A 212 -9.66 0.43 -4.10
CA ILE A 212 -9.35 -0.40 -2.94
C ILE A 212 -10.41 -1.49 -2.68
N SER A 213 -11.21 -1.82 -3.69
CA SER A 213 -12.18 -2.93 -3.68
C SER A 213 -11.84 -4.05 -4.66
N ASP A 214 -12.54 -5.16 -4.49
CA ASP A 214 -12.57 -6.34 -5.36
C ASP A 214 -13.46 -6.16 -6.61
N GLU A 215 -14.13 -5.00 -6.74
CA GLU A 215 -15.00 -4.63 -7.86
C GLU A 215 -14.43 -3.47 -8.67
N PRO A 216 -14.70 -3.38 -9.99
CA PRO A 216 -14.38 -2.21 -10.80
C PRO A 216 -15.00 -0.94 -10.22
N GLN A 217 -14.32 0.19 -10.36
CA GLN A 217 -14.79 1.50 -9.89
C GLN A 217 -14.65 2.55 -10.99
N THR A 218 -15.66 3.39 -11.15
CA THR A 218 -15.64 4.49 -12.11
C THR A 218 -15.12 5.76 -11.44
N LEU A 219 -14.07 6.34 -12.01
CA LEU A 219 -13.54 7.66 -11.67
C LEU A 219 -14.08 8.67 -12.67
N LEU A 220 -14.82 9.67 -12.20
CA LEU A 220 -15.21 10.79 -13.06
C LEU A 220 -14.02 11.73 -13.19
N LEU A 221 -13.61 12.08 -14.42
CA LEU A 221 -12.49 13.00 -14.61
C LEU A 221 -12.84 14.41 -14.11
N ALA A 222 -14.13 14.77 -14.08
CA ALA A 222 -14.59 16.02 -13.49
C ALA A 222 -14.36 16.12 -11.95
N ASP A 223 -14.17 14.98 -11.27
CA ASP A 223 -13.78 14.99 -9.84
C ASP A 223 -12.30 15.33 -9.66
N LEU A 224 -11.53 15.32 -10.76
CA LEU A 224 -10.14 15.73 -10.81
C LEU A 224 -10.06 17.10 -11.48
N ASN A 225 -9.41 18.06 -10.83
CA ASN A 225 -9.18 19.39 -11.42
C ASN A 225 -8.05 19.34 -12.45
N LEU A 226 -8.22 18.54 -13.51
CA LEU A 226 -7.29 18.45 -14.63
C LEU A 226 -7.31 19.77 -15.41
N ILE A 227 -6.14 20.27 -15.78
CA ILE A 227 -6.02 21.51 -16.56
C ILE A 227 -6.16 21.13 -18.03
N ASP A 228 -7.19 21.66 -18.70
CA ASP A 228 -7.53 21.32 -20.09
C ASP A 228 -6.44 21.68 -21.11
N THR A 229 -5.60 22.67 -20.79
CA THR A 229 -4.48 23.10 -21.67
C THR A 229 -3.25 22.22 -21.55
N GLU A 230 -3.24 21.25 -20.64
CA GLU A 230 -2.13 20.33 -20.40
C GLU A 230 -2.43 18.96 -21.00
N GLN A 231 -1.39 18.25 -21.42
CA GLN A 231 -1.49 16.84 -21.77
C GLN A 231 -1.29 15.98 -20.51
N TRP A 232 -2.17 15.02 -20.30
CA TRP A 232 -2.13 14.13 -19.14
C TRP A 232 -1.69 12.72 -19.52
N PHE A 233 -0.93 12.08 -18.64
CA PHE A 233 -0.35 10.77 -18.81
C PHE A 233 -0.66 9.89 -17.60
N GLU A 234 -1.05 8.65 -17.84
CA GLU A 234 -1.07 7.59 -16.84
C GLU A 234 0.33 6.96 -16.77
N LEU A 235 1.04 7.24 -15.68
CA LEU A 235 2.46 6.94 -15.55
C LEU A 235 2.75 5.43 -15.43
N ILE A 236 1.83 4.63 -14.87
CA ILE A 236 2.10 3.21 -14.58
C ILE A 236 2.03 2.35 -15.84
N SER A 237 1.06 2.62 -16.71
CA SER A 237 0.82 1.99 -18.01
C SER A 237 1.47 2.75 -19.17
N ALA A 238 2.04 3.93 -18.90
CA ALA A 238 2.66 4.83 -19.89
C ALA A 238 1.70 5.23 -21.02
N GLN A 239 0.43 5.48 -20.70
CA GLN A 239 -0.61 5.86 -21.65
C GLN A 239 -0.90 7.36 -21.59
N THR A 240 -1.15 7.98 -22.74
CA THR A 240 -1.71 9.35 -22.79
C THR A 240 -3.21 9.28 -22.51
N ILE A 241 -3.71 10.19 -21.68
CA ILE A 241 -5.14 10.32 -21.39
C ILE A 241 -5.79 11.28 -22.37
N ASP A 242 -6.91 10.85 -22.96
CA ASP A 242 -7.80 11.71 -23.72
C ASP A 242 -8.79 12.40 -22.77
N LEU A 243 -8.64 13.71 -22.60
CA LEU A 243 -9.52 14.54 -21.77
C LEU A 243 -10.95 14.65 -22.34
N GLY A 244 -11.19 14.21 -23.58
CA GLY A 244 -12.55 14.04 -24.11
C GLY A 244 -13.35 12.93 -23.41
N GLN A 245 -12.68 12.04 -22.69
CA GLN A 245 -13.33 11.02 -21.87
C GLN A 245 -13.91 11.65 -20.60
N GLN A 246 -15.16 11.30 -20.25
CA GLN A 246 -15.79 11.82 -19.04
C GLN A 246 -15.41 11.03 -17.78
N SER A 247 -15.00 9.78 -17.95
CA SER A 247 -14.69 8.87 -16.86
C SER A 247 -13.62 7.85 -17.23
N PHE A 248 -12.93 7.35 -16.22
CA PHE A 248 -11.96 6.28 -16.31
C PHE A 248 -12.43 5.09 -15.46
N GLU A 249 -12.40 3.87 -16.01
CA GLU A 249 -12.76 2.66 -15.25
C GLU A 249 -11.50 2.03 -14.66
N LEU A 250 -11.47 1.88 -13.33
CA LEU A 250 -10.37 1.25 -12.61
C LEU A 250 -10.75 -0.19 -12.27
N ALA A 251 -9.94 -1.14 -12.72
CA ALA A 251 -10.03 -2.54 -12.33
C ALA A 251 -9.84 -2.71 -10.80
N PRO A 252 -10.27 -3.85 -10.24
CA PRO A 252 -10.06 -4.17 -8.83
C PRO A 252 -8.61 -3.97 -8.40
N TYR A 253 -8.42 -3.22 -7.31
CA TYR A 253 -7.10 -2.87 -6.78
C TYR A 253 -6.14 -2.14 -7.75
N GLN A 254 -6.64 -1.54 -8.83
CA GLN A 254 -5.78 -0.81 -9.76
C GLN A 254 -5.28 0.52 -9.14
N PRO A 255 -3.97 0.76 -9.11
CA PRO A 255 -3.40 2.09 -8.90
C PRO A 255 -3.39 2.88 -10.21
N LEU A 256 -3.57 4.19 -10.11
CA LEU A 256 -3.57 5.13 -11.23
C LEU A 256 -2.78 6.37 -10.82
N TRP A 257 -1.72 6.70 -11.57
CA TRP A 257 -0.95 7.94 -11.36
C TRP A 257 -1.06 8.83 -12.60
N LEU A 258 -1.95 9.82 -12.54
CA LEU A 258 -2.18 10.77 -13.64
C LEU A 258 -1.30 11.99 -13.45
N SER A 259 -0.39 12.26 -14.38
CA SER A 259 0.48 13.44 -14.34
C SER A 259 0.39 14.28 -15.61
N ASN A 260 0.60 15.58 -15.49
CA ASN A 260 0.77 16.48 -16.63
C ASN A 260 2.19 16.43 -17.24
N ARG A 261 3.07 15.54 -16.76
CA ARG A 261 4.43 15.31 -17.24
C ARG A 261 4.78 13.82 -17.15
N GLN A 262 5.76 13.36 -17.93
CA GLN A 262 6.28 11.98 -17.89
C GLN A 262 7.53 11.88 -17.03
#